data_AF-L0HNT3-F1
#
_entry.id   AF-L0HNT3-F1
#
_cell.length_a   1.000
_cell.length_b   1.000
_cell.length_c   1.000
_cell.angle_alpha   90.00
_cell.angle_beta   90.00
_cell.angle_gamma   90.00
#
_symmetry.space_group_name_H-M   'P 1'
#
loop_
_entity.id
_entity.type
_entity.pdbx_description
1 polymer ?
#
loop_
_entity_poly.entity_id
_entity_poly.type
_entity_poly.pdbx_seq_one_letter_code
_entity_poly.pdbx_strand_id
1 'polypeptide(L)'
;MKILSQLSLISVTLSLIFFVCTWILSPKYKLILRDTYSTYECGFASRRKSRLPFKLQFFLVGILFLIFDVEITALIPWGVIWMDSQYYSQLVLILFIRILVLGILWEFVLGGLLLNRSVKSEYLWIYDGEYVVFLPWFLFCILCSMIYDNLKYVVLVGVVAMSVFWVK
;
A
#
# COMPACT_ATOMS: atom_id res chain seq x y z
N MET A 1 -25.36 5.21 15.00
CA MET A 1 -24.55 6.20 14.24
C MET A 1 -24.20 7.47 15.05
N LYS A 2 -25.11 8.00 15.88
CA LYS A 2 -24.84 9.20 16.71
C LYS A 2 -23.70 9.04 17.73
N ILE A 3 -23.61 7.89 18.41
CA ILE A 3 -22.55 7.59 19.39
C ILE A 3 -21.16 7.57 18.74
N LEU A 4 -21.02 6.95 17.57
CA LEU A 4 -19.73 6.89 16.86
C LEU A 4 -19.26 8.28 16.41
N SER A 5 -20.17 9.12 15.88
CA SER A 5 -19.82 10.51 15.53
C SER A 5 -19.46 11.36 16.75
N GLN A 6 -20.09 11.11 17.90
CA GLN A 6 -19.79 11.82 19.15
C GLN A 6 -18.40 11.46 19.68
N LEU A 7 -18.01 10.19 19.63
CA LEU A 7 -16.68 9.75 20.08
C LEU A 7 -15.54 10.33 19.23
N SER A 8 -15.69 10.40 17.90
CA SER A 8 -14.68 11.02 17.03
C SER A 8 -14.57 12.54 17.24
N LEU A 9 -15.68 13.21 17.56
CA LEU A 9 -15.67 14.64 17.88
C LEU A 9 -14.95 14.93 19.21
N ILE A 10 -15.11 14.06 20.21
CA ILE A 10 -14.45 14.22 21.52
C ILE A 10 -12.94 14.05 21.40
N SER A 11 -12.44 13.09 20.61
CA SER A 11 -10.98 12.88 20.47
C SER A 11 -10.28 14.05 19.78
N VAL A 12 -10.89 14.59 18.71
CA VAL A 12 -10.35 15.75 17.98
C VAL A 12 -10.35 16.99 18.87
N THR A 13 -11.44 17.27 19.58
CA THR A 13 -11.52 18.43 20.47
C THR A 13 -10.51 18.34 21.62
N LEU A 14 -10.33 17.16 22.21
CA LEU A 14 -9.34 16.95 23.26
C LEU A 14 -7.90 17.19 22.76
N SER A 15 -7.54 16.70 21.57
CA SER A 15 -6.21 16.91 20.99
C SER A 15 -5.90 18.40 20.74
N LEU A 16 -6.90 19.17 20.30
CA LEU A 16 -6.80 20.61 20.10
C LEU A 16 -6.63 21.35 21.42
N ILE A 17 -7.36 20.96 22.47
CA ILE A 17 -7.24 21.56 23.80
C ILE A 17 -5.81 21.37 24.34
N PHE A 18 -5.24 20.16 24.22
CA PHE A 18 -3.86 19.92 24.63
C PHE A 18 -2.84 20.72 23.81
N PHE A 19 -3.04 20.82 22.49
CA PHE A 19 -2.20 21.66 21.65
C PHE A 19 -2.25 23.15 22.06
N VAL A 20 -3.44 23.70 22.30
CA VAL A 20 -3.59 25.11 22.71
C VAL A 20 -3.03 25.34 24.11
N CYS A 21 -3.27 24.42 25.04
CA CYS A 21 -2.74 24.49 26.40
C CYS A 21 -1.20 24.52 26.38
N THR A 22 -0.57 23.58 25.67
CA THR A 22 0.90 23.55 25.54
C THR A 22 1.45 24.80 24.84
N TRP A 23 0.75 25.35 23.84
CA TRP A 23 1.13 26.59 23.17
C TRP A 23 1.12 27.80 24.12
N ILE A 24 0.12 27.91 24.98
CA ILE A 24 -0.01 29.00 25.96
C ILE A 24 1.03 28.86 27.07
N LEU A 25 1.25 27.65 27.59
CA LEU A 25 2.18 27.40 28.70
C LEU A 25 3.66 27.38 28.26
N SER A 26 3.94 27.30 26.95
CA SER A 26 5.32 27.15 26.45
C SER A 26 6.17 28.42 26.68
N PRO A 27 7.34 28.31 27.33
CA PRO A 27 8.25 29.44 27.53
C PRO A 27 8.89 29.87 26.21
N LYS A 28 8.52 31.07 25.73
CA LYS A 28 8.96 31.59 24.42
C LYS A 28 10.41 32.09 24.38
N TYR A 29 11.10 32.22 25.51
CA TYR A 29 12.44 32.84 25.55
C TYR A 29 13.56 31.98 24.93
N LYS A 30 13.40 30.63 24.87
CA LYS A 30 14.35 29.74 24.18
C LYS A 30 14.31 29.88 22.65
N LEU A 31 13.26 30.49 22.11
CA LEU A 31 13.09 30.72 20.67
C LEU A 31 13.95 31.88 20.15
N ILE A 32 14.68 32.63 20.98
CA ILE A 32 15.45 33.80 20.50
C ILE A 32 16.88 33.39 20.11
N LEU A 33 17.36 32.24 20.59
CA LEU A 33 18.73 31.77 20.35
C LEU A 33 18.82 31.11 18.98
N ARG A 34 19.72 31.59 18.13
CA ARG A 34 19.97 31.05 16.77
C ARG A 34 20.20 29.54 16.75
N ASP A 35 20.78 28.99 17.80
CA ASP A 35 21.12 27.58 17.92
C ASP A 35 19.90 26.67 18.15
N THR A 36 18.76 27.21 18.60
CA THR A 36 17.51 26.43 18.73
C THR A 36 16.77 26.25 17.40
N TYR A 37 17.08 27.09 16.40
CA TYR A 37 16.54 26.98 15.04
C TYR A 37 17.46 26.28 14.04
N SER A 38 18.74 26.07 14.39
CA SER A 38 19.66 25.30 13.55
C SER A 38 19.42 23.80 13.70
N THR A 39 19.59 23.05 12.61
CA THR A 39 19.59 21.58 12.66
C THR A 39 20.65 21.08 13.63
N TYR A 40 20.30 20.05 14.41
CA TYR A 40 21.22 19.36 15.32
C TYR A 40 22.28 18.60 14.50
N GLU A 41 23.36 19.28 14.18
CA GLU A 41 24.59 18.70 13.66
C GLU A 41 25.64 18.85 14.76
N CYS A 42 26.64 17.98 14.84
CA CYS A 42 27.57 17.88 15.97
C CYS A 42 28.55 19.08 16.10
N GLY A 43 28.06 20.33 16.04
CA GLY A 43 28.84 21.58 16.07
C GLY A 43 29.38 22.04 14.72
N PHE A 44 29.07 21.32 13.63
CA PHE A 44 29.56 21.64 12.28
C PHE A 44 28.44 22.21 11.41
N ALA A 45 28.78 23.14 10.51
CA ALA A 45 27.86 23.64 9.50
C ALA A 45 27.59 22.58 8.43
N SER A 46 26.34 22.48 7.99
CA SER A 46 25.87 21.51 7.00
C SER A 46 26.52 21.72 5.63
N ARG A 47 27.68 21.08 5.40
CA ARG A 47 28.41 21.16 4.12
C ARG A 47 27.95 20.11 3.10
N ARG A 48 27.13 19.13 3.49
CA ARG A 48 26.70 18.03 2.62
C ARG A 48 25.34 18.29 2.01
N LYS A 49 25.17 17.82 0.76
CA LYS A 49 23.87 17.85 0.07
C LYS A 49 22.84 17.09 0.92
N SER A 50 21.66 17.69 1.12
CA SER A 50 20.54 17.11 1.88
C SER A 50 19.97 15.82 1.27
N ARG A 51 20.37 15.47 0.04
CA ARG A 51 19.91 14.26 -0.66
C ARG A 51 20.90 13.11 -0.43
N LEU A 52 20.43 12.10 0.29
CA LEU A 52 21.11 10.81 0.38
C LEU A 52 20.58 9.88 -0.72
N PRO A 53 21.44 9.05 -1.34
CA PRO A 53 20.96 7.99 -2.22
C PRO A 53 20.08 7.04 -1.43
N PHE A 54 18.83 6.89 -1.88
CA PHE A 54 17.86 6.01 -1.24
C PHE A 54 18.00 4.59 -1.77
N LYS A 55 17.78 3.60 -0.91
CA LYS A 55 17.80 2.18 -1.32
C LYS A 55 16.48 1.85 -2.03
N LEU A 56 16.56 1.24 -3.22
CA LEU A 56 15.41 0.79 -4.00
C LEU A 56 14.46 -0.16 -3.23
N GLN A 57 14.95 -0.86 -2.23
CA GLN A 57 14.17 -1.82 -1.43
C GLN A 57 12.95 -1.18 -0.77
N PHE A 58 13.10 0.02 -0.21
CA PHE A 58 11.98 0.70 0.43
C PHE A 58 10.93 1.17 -0.59
N PHE A 59 11.32 1.39 -1.84
CA PHE A 59 10.39 1.70 -2.94
C PHE A 59 9.62 0.45 -3.37
N LEU A 60 10.29 -0.70 -3.49
CA LEU A 60 9.67 -1.99 -3.82
C LEU A 60 8.61 -2.40 -2.79
N VAL A 61 8.89 -2.20 -1.49
CA VAL A 61 7.91 -2.47 -0.42
C VAL A 61 6.65 -1.61 -0.59
N GLY A 62 6.80 -0.35 -1.00
CA GLY A 62 5.66 0.54 -1.25
C GLY A 62 4.78 0.11 -2.43
N ILE A 63 5.40 -0.31 -3.53
CA ILE A 63 4.67 -0.84 -4.70
C ILE A 63 3.95 -2.15 -4.35
N LEU A 64 4.64 -3.06 -3.66
CA LEU A 64 4.05 -4.33 -3.25
C LEU A 64 2.85 -4.13 -2.32
N PHE A 65 2.96 -3.19 -1.37
CA PHE A 65 1.85 -2.82 -0.49
C PHE A 65 0.65 -2.30 -1.29
N LEU A 66 0.88 -1.44 -2.29
CA LEU A 66 -0.18 -0.88 -3.12
C LEU A 66 -0.93 -1.99 -3.90
N ILE A 67 -0.21 -2.91 -4.52
CA ILE A 67 -0.83 -4.02 -5.28
C ILE A 67 -1.64 -4.92 -4.34
N PHE A 68 -1.06 -5.31 -3.21
CA PHE A 68 -1.71 -6.21 -2.25
C PHE A 68 -2.95 -5.58 -1.59
N ASP A 69 -2.95 -4.27 -1.36
CA ASP A 69 -4.11 -3.54 -0.83
C ASP A 69 -5.30 -3.56 -1.81
N VAL A 70 -5.02 -3.37 -3.11
CA VAL A 70 -6.04 -3.47 -4.16
C VAL A 70 -6.59 -4.90 -4.28
N GLU A 71 -5.74 -5.91 -4.18
CA GLU A 71 -6.14 -7.33 -4.25
C GLU A 71 -6.97 -7.75 -3.04
N ILE A 72 -6.63 -7.31 -1.82
CA ILE A 72 -7.45 -7.56 -0.63
C ILE A 72 -8.79 -6.86 -0.75
N THR A 73 -8.82 -5.63 -1.25
CA THR A 73 -10.08 -4.89 -1.44
C THR A 73 -11.03 -5.67 -2.37
N ALA A 74 -10.50 -6.34 -3.40
CA ALA A 74 -11.26 -7.22 -4.28
C ALA A 74 -11.79 -8.50 -3.58
N LEU A 75 -11.11 -8.98 -2.52
CA LEU A 75 -11.55 -10.15 -1.73
C LEU A 75 -12.70 -9.85 -0.77
N ILE A 76 -12.83 -8.61 -0.28
CA ILE A 76 -13.87 -8.22 0.69
C ILE A 76 -15.30 -8.59 0.24
N PRO A 77 -15.79 -8.21 -0.96
CA PRO A 77 -17.16 -8.54 -1.38
C PRO A 77 -17.39 -10.05 -1.47
N TRP A 78 -16.36 -10.83 -1.81
CA TRP A 78 -16.43 -12.28 -1.86
C TRP A 78 -16.54 -12.92 -0.47
N GLY A 79 -15.85 -12.36 0.52
CA GLY A 79 -15.98 -12.80 1.92
C GLY A 79 -17.39 -12.62 2.47
N VAL A 80 -18.10 -11.57 2.01
CA VAL A 80 -19.48 -11.29 2.45
C VAL A 80 -20.48 -12.27 1.85
N ILE A 81 -20.29 -12.74 0.61
CA ILE A 81 -21.25 -13.58 -0.13
C ILE A 81 -20.88 -15.08 -0.04
N TRP A 82 -19.89 -15.44 0.78
CA TRP A 82 -19.31 -16.80 0.81
C TRP A 82 -20.35 -17.92 0.99
N MET A 83 -21.30 -17.72 1.92
CA MET A 83 -22.32 -18.72 2.26
C MET A 83 -23.35 -18.96 1.14
N ASP A 84 -23.63 -17.93 0.32
CA ASP A 84 -24.62 -17.98 -0.76
C ASP A 84 -24.00 -18.29 -2.13
N SER A 85 -22.67 -18.46 -2.17
CA SER A 85 -21.91 -18.65 -3.41
C SER A 85 -21.92 -20.11 -3.89
N GLN A 86 -21.95 -20.30 -5.22
CA GLN A 86 -21.85 -21.62 -5.84
C GLN A 86 -20.45 -22.24 -5.63
N TYR A 87 -20.37 -23.58 -5.63
CA TYR A 87 -19.11 -24.32 -5.45
C TYR A 87 -17.98 -23.87 -6.41
N TYR A 88 -18.32 -23.52 -7.65
CA TYR A 88 -17.35 -23.05 -8.63
C TYR A 88 -16.75 -21.67 -8.27
N SER A 89 -17.56 -20.79 -7.67
CA SER A 89 -17.14 -19.50 -7.11
C SER A 89 -16.08 -19.68 -6.02
N GLN A 90 -16.30 -20.64 -5.12
CA GLN A 90 -15.39 -20.94 -4.01
C GLN A 90 -14.04 -21.47 -4.50
N LEU A 91 -14.03 -22.30 -5.54
CA LEU A 91 -12.79 -22.80 -6.17
C LEU A 91 -11.96 -21.66 -6.77
N VAL A 92 -12.60 -20.72 -7.46
CA VAL A 92 -11.93 -19.55 -8.05
C VAL A 92 -11.29 -18.68 -6.97
N LEU A 93 -11.96 -18.48 -5.82
CA LEU A 93 -11.40 -17.74 -4.70
C LEU A 93 -10.17 -18.45 -4.08
N ILE A 94 -10.25 -19.77 -3.90
CA ILE A 94 -9.12 -20.56 -3.36
C ILE A 94 -7.91 -20.49 -4.30
N LEU A 95 -8.13 -20.57 -5.61
CA LEU A 95 -7.07 -20.41 -6.61
C LEU A 95 -6.47 -19.01 -6.56
N PHE A 96 -7.31 -17.97 -6.45
CA PHE A 96 -6.85 -16.58 -6.34
C PHE A 96 -5.97 -16.36 -5.10
N ILE A 97 -6.40 -16.83 -3.92
CA ILE A 97 -5.58 -16.73 -2.69
C ILE A 97 -4.25 -17.48 -2.85
N ARG A 98 -4.23 -18.66 -3.49
CA ARG A 98 -2.98 -19.41 -3.72
C ARG A 98 -2.00 -18.63 -4.58
N ILE A 99 -2.48 -17.94 -5.61
CA ILE A 99 -1.66 -17.11 -6.49
C ILE A 99 -1.05 -15.96 -5.68
N LEU A 100 -1.83 -15.28 -4.83
CA LEU A 100 -1.31 -14.20 -3.97
C LEU A 100 -0.19 -14.69 -3.06
N VAL A 101 -0.39 -15.84 -2.40
CA VAL A 101 0.63 -16.44 -1.52
C VAL A 101 1.90 -16.80 -2.31
N LEU A 102 1.77 -17.36 -3.51
CA LEU A 102 2.91 -17.68 -4.37
C LEU A 102 3.67 -16.43 -4.82
N GLY A 103 2.97 -15.34 -5.16
CA GLY A 103 3.59 -14.06 -5.51
C GLY A 103 4.43 -13.49 -4.37
N ILE A 104 3.90 -13.50 -3.14
CA ILE A 104 4.63 -13.02 -1.96
C ILE A 104 5.85 -13.91 -1.66
N LEU A 105 5.71 -15.24 -1.77
CA LEU A 105 6.83 -16.17 -1.55
C LEU A 105 7.96 -15.95 -2.57
N TRP A 106 7.62 -15.69 -3.83
CA TRP A 106 8.58 -15.40 -4.87
C TRP A 106 9.42 -14.15 -4.55
N GLU A 107 8.75 -13.06 -4.18
CA GLU A 107 9.39 -11.80 -3.76
C GLU A 107 10.26 -11.96 -2.50
N PHE A 108 9.85 -12.83 -1.59
CA PHE A 108 10.62 -13.14 -0.39
C PHE A 108 11.93 -13.87 -0.71
N VAL A 109 11.89 -14.86 -1.61
CA VAL A 109 13.08 -15.61 -2.05
C VAL A 109 14.05 -14.72 -2.84
N LEU A 110 13.54 -13.78 -3.64
CA LEU A 110 14.36 -12.79 -4.34
C LEU A 110 15.08 -11.81 -3.39
N GLY A 111 14.66 -11.74 -2.12
CA GLY A 111 15.27 -10.88 -1.13
C GLY A 111 14.94 -9.39 -1.31
N GLY A 112 13.92 -9.07 -2.12
CA GLY A 112 13.43 -7.68 -2.29
C GLY A 112 12.94 -7.07 -0.97
N LEU A 113 12.49 -7.93 -0.05
CA LEU A 113 11.96 -7.58 1.27
C LEU A 113 13.05 -7.52 2.38
N LEU A 114 14.25 -8.05 2.15
CA LEU A 114 15.30 -8.15 3.18
C LEU A 114 16.19 -6.90 3.20
N LEU A 115 16.00 -6.04 4.22
CA LEU A 115 16.73 -4.80 4.47
C LEU A 115 18.20 -5.00 4.94
N ASN A 116 19.00 -5.74 4.16
CA ASN A 116 20.43 -5.92 4.41
C ASN A 116 21.23 -6.22 3.12
N ARG A 117 20.57 -6.71 2.06
CA ARG A 117 21.21 -7.02 0.79
C ARG A 117 21.08 -5.84 -0.18
N SER A 118 22.18 -5.40 -0.77
CA SER A 118 22.13 -4.49 -1.92
C SER A 118 21.47 -5.24 -3.08
N VAL A 119 20.22 -4.93 -3.40
CA VAL A 119 19.58 -5.45 -4.63
C VAL A 119 20.44 -4.99 -5.80
N LYS A 120 20.97 -5.95 -6.57
CA LYS A 120 21.76 -5.65 -7.76
C LYS A 120 20.84 -4.96 -8.77
N SER A 121 21.30 -3.85 -9.36
CA SER A 121 20.54 -3.07 -10.35
C SER A 121 20.00 -3.90 -11.54
N GLU A 122 20.56 -5.09 -11.75
CA GLU A 122 20.20 -6.05 -12.79
C GLU A 122 18.80 -6.68 -12.58
N TYR A 123 18.29 -6.72 -11.35
CA TYR A 123 16.95 -7.25 -11.04
C TYR A 123 15.82 -6.28 -11.39
N LEU A 124 16.11 -5.02 -11.77
CA LEU A 124 15.09 -4.03 -12.15
C LEU A 124 14.33 -4.46 -13.43
N TRP A 125 15.02 -5.10 -14.38
CA TRP A 125 14.42 -5.63 -15.63
C TRP A 125 13.43 -6.79 -15.40
N ILE A 126 13.49 -7.46 -14.23
CA ILE A 126 12.51 -8.49 -13.85
C ILE A 126 11.19 -7.83 -13.39
N TYR A 127 11.24 -6.61 -12.87
CA TYR A 127 10.07 -5.81 -12.47
C TYR A 127 9.48 -4.96 -13.59
N ASP A 128 10.18 -4.79 -14.72
CA ASP A 128 9.57 -4.37 -15.99
C ASP A 128 8.64 -5.45 -16.58
N GLY A 129 8.54 -6.61 -15.91
CA GLY A 129 7.76 -7.77 -16.32
C GLY A 129 6.26 -7.58 -16.16
N GLU A 130 5.63 -7.11 -17.23
CA GLU A 130 4.18 -7.11 -17.53
C GLU A 130 3.45 -8.45 -17.27
N TYR A 131 4.14 -9.54 -16.92
CA TYR A 131 3.58 -10.91 -16.94
C TYR A 131 3.41 -11.56 -15.57
N VAL A 132 4.26 -11.29 -14.57
CA VAL A 132 4.28 -12.08 -13.32
C VAL A 132 3.04 -11.81 -12.46
N VAL A 133 2.55 -10.57 -12.47
CA VAL A 133 1.38 -10.13 -11.68
C VAL A 133 0.10 -10.13 -12.51
N PHE A 134 0.19 -9.91 -13.83
CA PHE A 134 -0.98 -9.71 -14.68
C PHE A 134 -1.57 -11.00 -15.27
N LEU A 135 -0.77 -12.04 -15.54
CA LEU A 135 -1.28 -13.32 -16.06
C LEU A 135 -2.35 -13.95 -15.14
N PRO A 136 -2.15 -13.98 -13.81
CA PRO A 136 -3.15 -14.48 -12.89
C PRO A 136 -4.44 -13.65 -12.88
N TRP A 137 -4.32 -12.33 -13.06
CA TRP A 137 -5.45 -11.41 -13.05
C TRP A 137 -6.29 -11.53 -14.32
N PHE A 138 -5.64 -11.73 -15.47
CA PHE A 138 -6.30 -12.00 -16.73
C PHE A 138 -7.05 -13.33 -16.71
N LEU A 139 -6.44 -14.39 -16.16
CA LEU A 139 -7.08 -15.69 -16.00
C LEU A 139 -8.28 -15.63 -15.02
N PHE A 140 -8.15 -14.87 -13.93
CA PHE A 140 -9.20 -14.67 -12.94
C PHE A 140 -10.39 -13.88 -13.51
N CYS A 141 -10.15 -12.82 -14.29
CA CYS A 141 -11.22 -12.06 -14.94
C CYS A 141 -12.03 -12.92 -15.92
N ILE A 142 -11.35 -13.76 -16.73
CA ILE A 142 -12.01 -14.67 -17.68
C ILE A 142 -12.85 -15.70 -16.92
N LEU A 143 -12.30 -16.33 -15.89
CA LEU A 143 -13.02 -17.31 -15.07
C LEU A 143 -14.21 -16.68 -14.35
N CYS A 144 -14.07 -15.47 -13.79
CA CYS A 144 -15.15 -14.77 -13.10
C CYS A 144 -16.28 -14.32 -14.04
N SER A 145 -15.94 -13.89 -15.27
CA SER A 145 -16.91 -13.52 -16.30
C SER A 145 -17.78 -14.69 -16.77
N MET A 146 -17.32 -15.94 -16.61
CA MET A 146 -18.10 -17.13 -16.96
C MET A 146 -19.11 -17.55 -15.87
N ILE A 147 -19.01 -17.00 -14.65
CA ILE A 147 -19.78 -17.47 -13.47
C ILE A 147 -20.96 -16.57 -13.16
N TYR A 148 -20.79 -15.25 -13.32
CA TYR A 148 -21.80 -14.28 -12.90
C TYR A 148 -22.17 -13.35 -14.06
N ASP A 149 -23.33 -13.59 -14.68
CA ASP A 149 -23.94 -12.68 -15.65
C ASP A 149 -24.20 -11.26 -15.09
N ASN A 150 -24.31 -11.12 -13.76
CA ASN A 150 -24.59 -9.86 -13.06
C ASN A 150 -23.34 -9.14 -12.49
N LEU A 151 -22.15 -9.75 -12.52
CA LEU A 151 -20.88 -9.10 -12.10
C LEU A 151 -20.13 -8.45 -13.26
N LYS A 152 -20.80 -8.25 -14.41
CA LYS A 152 -20.23 -7.58 -15.59
C LYS A 152 -19.54 -6.27 -15.23
N TYR A 153 -20.08 -5.47 -14.30
CA TYR A 153 -19.51 -4.17 -13.93
C TYR A 153 -18.18 -4.24 -13.16
N VAL A 154 -17.98 -5.22 -12.26
CA VAL A 154 -16.71 -5.36 -11.52
C VAL A 154 -15.60 -5.89 -12.44
N VAL A 155 -15.96 -6.82 -13.33
CA VAL A 155 -15.06 -7.33 -14.36
C VAL A 155 -14.77 -6.27 -15.43
N LEU A 156 -15.75 -5.45 -15.84
CA LEU A 156 -15.52 -4.34 -16.77
C LEU A 156 -14.60 -3.30 -16.16
N VAL A 157 -14.75 -2.94 -14.88
CA VAL A 157 -13.87 -1.98 -14.21
C VAL A 157 -12.46 -2.56 -14.05
N GLY A 158 -12.31 -3.85 -13.74
CA GLY A 158 -11.00 -4.51 -13.71
C GLY A 158 -10.32 -4.55 -15.08
N VAL A 159 -11.04 -4.97 -16.13
CA VAL A 159 -10.53 -5.06 -17.51
C VAL A 159 -10.27 -3.68 -18.12
N VAL A 160 -11.11 -2.68 -17.83
CA VAL A 160 -10.92 -1.28 -18.27
C VAL A 160 -9.78 -0.61 -17.51
N ALA A 161 -9.61 -0.88 -16.21
CA ALA A 161 -8.44 -0.41 -15.46
C ALA A 161 -7.15 -1.05 -16.01
N MET A 162 -7.18 -2.33 -16.37
CA MET A 162 -6.06 -3.03 -17.01
C MET A 162 -5.75 -2.47 -18.41
N SER A 163 -6.75 -2.13 -19.22
CA SER A 163 -6.53 -1.56 -20.55
C SER A 163 -6.06 -0.10 -20.51
N VAL A 164 -6.47 0.68 -19.51
CA VAL A 164 -5.94 2.04 -19.27
C VAL A 164 -4.47 2.00 -18.83
N PHE A 165 -4.06 0.97 -18.08
CA PHE A 165 -2.66 0.76 -17.70
C PHE A 165 -1.80 0.20 -18.85
N TRP A 166 -2.44 -0.32 -19.92
CA TRP A 166 -1.78 -0.90 -21.11
C TRP A 166 -1.43 0.14 -22.20
N VAL A 167 -1.97 1.36 -22.14
CA VAL A 167 -1.76 2.39 -23.19
C VAL A 167 -0.61 3.36 -22.86
N LYS A 168 0.36 2.98 -22.02
CA LYS A 168 1.56 3.81 -21.83
C LYS A 168 2.83 3.02 -21.63
#